data_AF-A0AA93HLG3-F1
#
_entry.id   AF-A0AA93HLG3-F1
#
_cell.length_a   1.000
_cell.length_b   1.000
_cell.length_c   1.000
_cell.angle_alpha   90.00
_cell.angle_beta   90.00
_cell.angle_gamma   90.00
#
_symmetry.space_group_name_H-M   'P 1'
#
loop_
_entity.id
_entity.type
_entity.pdbx_description
1 polymer ?
#
loop_
_entity_poly.entity_id
_entity_poly.type
_entity_poly.pdbx_seq_one_letter_code
_entity_poly.pdbx_strand_id
1 'polypeptide(L)'
;MALDPERASLVSQPYRYAILDDEDTLALYRNSKAIEIATNLDKAGGEALAREIFDASGVSTRTFSLTIEGALSLDDFVGGPPRYRLKFDRNPAANPAKTYTVIAARFRPLSNTTTLTVRG
;
A
#
# COMPACT_ATOMS: atom_id res chain seq x y z
N MET A 1 -28.88 52.43 5.19
CA MET A 1 -29.04 50.96 5.15
C MET A 1 -28.20 50.40 6.28
N ALA A 2 -28.82 50.11 7.42
CA ALA A 2 -28.11 49.61 8.60
C ALA A 2 -27.89 48.10 8.44
N LEU A 3 -26.64 47.65 8.53
CA LEU A 3 -26.31 46.23 8.63
C LEU A 3 -26.71 45.77 10.04
N ASP A 4 -27.54 44.74 10.11
CA ASP A 4 -27.97 44.10 11.35
C ASP A 4 -26.77 43.39 12.03
N PRO A 5 -26.35 43.81 13.24
CA PRO A 5 -25.19 43.26 13.92
C PRO A 5 -25.37 41.81 14.39
N GLU A 6 -26.61 41.29 14.48
CA GLU A 6 -26.83 39.88 14.84
C GLU A 6 -26.66 38.92 13.65
N ARG A 7 -26.72 39.42 12.41
CA ARG A 7 -26.47 38.61 11.21
C ARG A 7 -24.99 38.31 10.93
N ALA A 8 -24.08 38.93 11.68
CA ALA A 8 -22.63 38.81 11.48
C ALA A 8 -21.93 38.06 12.62
N SER A 9 -22.60 37.16 13.33
CA SER A 9 -21.90 36.14 14.13
C SER A 9 -21.31 35.05 13.21
N LEU A 10 -20.34 35.46 12.40
CA LEU A 10 -19.35 34.53 11.87
C LEU A 10 -18.69 33.90 13.08
N VAL A 11 -19.04 32.63 13.35
CA VAL A 11 -18.47 31.81 14.40
C VAL A 11 -16.94 31.85 14.27
N SER A 12 -16.29 32.73 15.05
CA SER A 12 -14.83 32.85 15.11
C SER A 12 -14.24 31.84 16.09
N GLN A 13 -14.87 30.66 16.21
CA GLN A 13 -14.25 29.60 16.99
C GLN A 13 -13.05 29.09 16.21
N PRO A 14 -11.83 29.12 16.77
CA PRO A 14 -10.69 28.49 16.14
C PRO A 14 -11.03 27.00 15.94
N TYR A 15 -10.77 26.49 14.73
CA TYR A 15 -10.92 25.08 14.39
C TYR A 15 -10.25 24.23 15.48
N ARG A 16 -11.05 23.59 16.34
CA ARG A 16 -10.56 22.65 17.35
C ARG A 16 -10.34 21.33 16.64
N TYR A 17 -9.10 21.05 16.26
CA TYR A 17 -8.72 19.73 15.79
C TYR A 17 -8.48 18.83 17.01
N ALA A 18 -8.97 17.60 16.94
CA ALA A 18 -8.63 16.54 17.89
C ALA A 18 -7.74 15.55 17.14
N ILE A 19 -6.51 15.36 17.62
CA ILE A 19 -5.63 14.29 17.14
C ILE A 19 -5.95 13.06 17.99
N LEU A 20 -6.27 11.96 17.33
CA LEU A 20 -6.58 10.69 17.96
C LEU A 20 -5.67 9.63 17.36
N ASP A 21 -4.82 9.07 18.20
CA ASP A 21 -3.87 8.04 17.83
C ASP A 21 -4.35 6.68 18.37
N ASP A 22 -4.16 5.64 17.57
CA ASP A 22 -4.38 4.25 17.98
C ASP A 22 -3.05 3.69 18.52
N GLU A 23 -2.91 3.70 19.85
CA GLU A 23 -1.68 3.30 20.55
C GLU A 23 -1.31 1.82 20.31
N ASP A 24 -2.31 0.94 20.16
CA ASP A 24 -2.09 -0.48 19.89
C ASP A 24 -1.50 -0.70 18.50
N THR A 25 -2.00 0.05 17.51
CA THR A 25 -1.49 0.02 16.14
C THR A 25 -0.09 0.63 16.05
N LEU A 26 0.17 1.74 16.76
CA LEU A 26 1.50 2.33 16.86
C LEU A 26 2.52 1.43 17.56
N ALA A 27 2.08 0.66 18.57
CA ALA A 27 2.92 -0.33 19.24
C ALA A 27 3.28 -1.49 18.31
N LEU A 28 2.34 -1.97 17.49
CA LEU A 28 2.57 -3.08 16.56
C LEU A 28 3.46 -2.66 15.37
N TYR A 29 3.35 -1.41 14.91
CA TYR A 29 3.99 -0.90 13.70
C TYR A 29 4.98 0.25 13.96
N ARG A 30 5.78 0.14 15.03
CA ARG A 30 6.66 1.19 15.55
C ARG A 30 7.62 1.87 14.56
N ASN A 31 8.02 1.18 13.49
CA ASN A 31 8.95 1.68 12.47
C ASN A 31 8.25 2.07 11.15
N SER A 32 6.92 2.10 11.12
CA SER A 32 6.15 2.40 9.91
C SER A 32 6.02 3.91 9.70
N LYS A 33 5.87 4.31 8.43
CA LYS A 33 5.64 5.72 8.09
C LYS A 33 4.21 6.10 8.49
N ALA A 34 4.07 7.17 9.27
CA ALA A 34 2.77 7.76 9.57
C ALA A 34 2.23 8.52 8.34
N ILE A 35 0.92 8.42 8.11
CA ILE A 35 0.22 9.18 7.07
C ILE A 35 -0.84 10.03 7.78
N GLU A 36 -0.70 11.34 7.71
CA GLU A 36 -1.66 12.29 8.27
C GLU A 36 -2.70 12.65 7.21
N ILE A 37 -3.98 12.58 7.56
CA ILE A 37 -5.10 12.88 6.66
C ILE A 37 -5.99 13.92 7.30
N ALA A 38 -6.01 15.12 6.73
CA ALA A 38 -6.94 16.17 7.13
C ALA A 38 -8.33 15.89 6.53
N THR A 39 -9.36 15.78 7.38
CA THR A 39 -10.74 15.51 6.97
C THR A 39 -11.70 16.44 7.72
N ASN A 40 -12.85 16.72 7.10
CA ASN A 40 -13.96 17.47 7.70
C ASN A 40 -15.06 16.55 8.28
N LEU A 41 -14.81 15.24 8.36
CA LEU A 41 -15.72 14.26 8.94
C LEU A 41 -15.71 14.31 10.47
N ASP A 42 -16.79 13.83 11.07
CA ASP A 42 -16.86 13.60 12.51
C ASP A 42 -15.95 12.43 12.93
N LYS A 43 -15.80 12.21 14.25
CA LYS A 43 -14.86 11.19 14.78
C LYS A 43 -15.12 9.80 14.19
N ALA A 44 -16.39 9.37 14.15
CA ALA A 44 -16.75 8.05 13.64
C ALA A 44 -16.47 7.92 12.13
N GLY A 45 -16.77 8.96 11.34
CA GLY A 45 -16.46 8.99 9.92
C GLY A 45 -14.96 9.03 9.62
N GLY A 46 -14.19 9.79 10.41
CA GLY A 46 -12.74 9.85 10.31
C GLY A 46 -12.06 8.52 10.65
N GLU A 47 -12.50 7.84 11.71
CA GLU A 47 -12.01 6.50 12.07
C GLU A 47 -12.34 5.45 10.99
N ALA A 48 -13.55 5.50 10.42
CA ALA A 48 -13.93 4.61 9.34
C ALA A 48 -13.07 4.83 8.07
N LEU A 49 -12.84 6.09 7.69
CA LEU A 49 -11.97 6.44 6.57
C LEU A 49 -10.52 6.00 6.83
N ALA A 50 -9.99 6.25 8.02
CA ALA A 50 -8.64 5.85 8.40
C ALA A 50 -8.47 4.32 8.36
N ARG A 51 -9.47 3.57 8.86
CA ARG A 51 -9.49 2.10 8.76
C ARG A 51 -9.58 1.61 7.32
N GLU A 52 -10.44 2.20 6.49
CA GLU A 52 -10.55 1.83 5.07
C GLU A 52 -9.22 2.02 4.35
N ILE A 53 -8.54 3.15 4.58
CA ILE A 53 -7.23 3.44 3.98
C ILE A 53 -6.14 2.52 4.54
N PHE A 54 -6.17 2.25 5.85
CA PHE A 54 -5.25 1.31 6.50
C PHE A 54 -5.40 -0.10 5.93
N ASP A 55 -6.63 -0.60 5.84
CA ASP A 55 -6.96 -1.90 5.27
C ASP A 55 -6.55 -1.96 3.79
N ALA A 56 -6.88 -0.93 2.99
CA ALA A 56 -6.45 -0.83 1.60
C ALA A 56 -4.92 -0.82 1.45
N SER A 57 -4.20 -0.19 2.39
CA SER A 57 -2.72 -0.20 2.42
C SER A 57 -2.14 -1.58 2.76
N GLY A 58 -2.86 -2.37 3.57
CA GLY A 58 -2.57 -3.79 3.84
C GLY A 58 -2.70 -4.68 2.60
N VAL A 59 -3.53 -4.29 1.62
CA VAL A 59 -3.70 -4.96 0.31
C VAL A 59 -2.66 -4.48 -0.72
N SER A 60 -1.58 -3.81 -0.30
CA SER A 60 -0.49 -3.44 -1.22
C SER A 60 -0.08 -4.65 -2.04
N THR A 61 -0.38 -4.63 -3.35
CA THR A 61 -0.11 -5.79 -4.18
C THR A 61 1.39 -5.89 -4.34
N ARG A 62 2.00 -6.81 -3.57
CA ARG A 62 3.45 -6.92 -3.49
C ARG A 62 3.95 -7.44 -4.82
N THR A 63 4.83 -6.66 -5.42
CA THR A 63 5.48 -7.01 -6.68
C THR A 63 6.94 -7.29 -6.38
N PHE A 64 7.44 -8.44 -6.80
CA PHE A 64 8.82 -8.85 -6.59
C PHE A 64 9.52 -8.97 -7.94
N SER A 65 10.77 -8.54 -7.98
CA SER A 65 11.65 -8.71 -9.14
C SER A 65 12.63 -9.85 -8.85
N LEU A 66 12.54 -10.93 -9.63
CA LEU A 66 13.42 -12.09 -9.56
C LEU A 66 14.37 -12.02 -10.75
N THR A 67 15.65 -12.29 -10.54
CA THR A 67 16.61 -12.45 -11.65
C THR A 67 17.01 -13.90 -11.73
N ILE A 68 16.86 -14.49 -12.91
CA ILE A 68 17.32 -15.84 -13.22
C ILE A 68 18.41 -15.77 -14.29
N GLU A 69 19.33 -16.72 -14.25
CA GLU A 69 20.32 -16.92 -15.30
C GLU A 69 19.66 -17.67 -16.48
N GLY A 70 19.98 -17.25 -17.70
CA GLY A 70 19.42 -17.80 -18.93
C GLY A 70 18.35 -16.91 -19.59
N ALA A 71 18.02 -17.29 -20.81
CA ALA A 71 16.94 -16.69 -21.60
C ALA A 71 15.64 -17.42 -21.31
N LEU A 72 14.59 -16.65 -21.01
CA LEU A 72 13.23 -17.16 -20.89
C LEU A 72 12.35 -16.36 -21.86
N SER A 73 11.71 -17.08 -22.77
CA SER A 73 10.87 -16.56 -23.84
C SER A 73 9.39 -16.74 -23.51
N LEU A 74 8.50 -16.06 -24.24
CA LEU A 74 7.05 -16.21 -24.04
C LEU A 74 6.57 -17.62 -24.40
N ASP A 75 7.28 -18.30 -25.31
CA ASP A 75 6.95 -19.66 -25.75
C ASP A 75 7.22 -20.70 -24.66
N ASP A 76 8.04 -20.37 -23.65
CA ASP A 76 8.32 -21.22 -22.50
C ASP A 76 7.14 -21.29 -21.50
N PHE A 77 6.09 -20.48 -21.69
CA PHE A 77 4.91 -20.41 -20.83
C PHE A 77 3.74 -21.29 -21.30
N VAL A 78 4.03 -22.51 -21.76
CA VAL A 78 3.00 -23.45 -22.25
C VAL A 78 1.97 -23.74 -21.15
N GLY A 79 0.72 -23.32 -21.36
CA GLY A 79 -0.38 -23.49 -20.40
C GLY A 79 -0.65 -22.29 -19.47
N GLY A 80 0.12 -21.20 -19.60
CA GLY A 80 -0.05 -19.95 -18.87
C GLY A 80 1.20 -19.51 -18.08
N PRO A 81 1.20 -18.28 -17.52
CA PRO A 81 2.34 -17.78 -16.78
C PRO A 81 2.58 -18.62 -15.51
N PRO A 82 3.83 -19.01 -15.23
CA PRO A 82 4.18 -19.80 -14.05
C PRO A 82 3.87 -19.03 -12.78
N ARG A 83 3.53 -19.80 -11.75
CA ARG A 83 3.29 -19.29 -10.39
C ARG A 83 4.48 -19.65 -9.51
N TYR A 84 4.99 -18.66 -8.78
CA TYR A 84 6.12 -18.82 -7.89
C TYR A 84 5.68 -18.75 -6.42
N ARG A 85 6.32 -19.55 -5.57
CA ARG A 85 6.30 -19.35 -4.12
C ARG A 85 7.62 -18.72 -3.73
N LEU A 86 7.56 -17.57 -3.07
CA LEU A 86 8.75 -16.85 -2.63
C LEU A 86 9.00 -17.14 -1.17
N LYS A 87 10.23 -17.58 -0.86
CA LYS A 87 10.72 -17.75 0.50
C LYS A 87 11.96 -16.88 0.67
N PHE A 88 11.95 -16.05 1.70
CA PHE A 88 13.07 -15.19 2.06
C PHE A 88 13.53 -15.58 3.47
N ASP A 89 14.80 -15.90 3.64
CA ASP A 89 15.29 -16.46 4.91
C ASP A 89 15.38 -15.43 6.04
N ARG A 90 15.48 -14.13 5.72
CA ARG A 90 15.77 -13.07 6.70
C ARG A 90 14.76 -11.91 6.72
N ASN A 91 13.74 -11.93 5.86
CA ASN A 91 12.72 -10.89 5.83
C ASN A 91 11.43 -11.45 5.18
N PRO A 92 10.34 -11.68 5.92
CA PRO A 92 9.08 -12.22 5.37
C PRO A 92 8.31 -11.17 4.56
N ALA A 93 8.99 -10.53 3.61
CA ALA A 93 8.38 -9.61 2.66
C ALA A 93 7.37 -10.34 1.75
N ALA A 94 7.54 -11.64 1.52
CA ALA A 94 6.53 -12.51 0.90
C ALA A 94 5.93 -13.48 1.92
N ASN A 95 4.62 -13.68 1.84
CA ASN A 95 3.96 -14.78 2.51
C ASN A 95 4.30 -16.11 1.78
N PRO A 96 4.98 -17.08 2.43
CA PRO A 96 5.38 -18.34 1.80
C PRO A 96 4.20 -19.25 1.44
N ALA A 97 3.02 -19.03 2.03
CA ALA A 97 1.79 -19.72 1.68
C ALA A 97 1.10 -19.14 0.43
N LYS A 98 1.53 -17.97 -0.05
CA LYS A 98 0.95 -17.29 -1.21
C LYS A 98 1.68 -17.65 -2.49
N THR A 99 0.95 -17.74 -3.59
CA THR A 99 1.52 -17.88 -4.94
C THR A 99 1.49 -16.54 -5.65
N TYR A 100 2.59 -16.21 -6.33
CA TYR A 100 2.78 -14.98 -7.08
C TYR A 100 2.83 -15.33 -8.57
N THR A 101 2.05 -14.64 -9.40
CA THR A 101 1.97 -14.89 -10.84
C THR A 101 2.95 -13.97 -11.57
N VAL A 102 3.64 -14.49 -12.58
CA VAL A 102 4.47 -13.64 -13.46
C VAL A 102 3.58 -12.67 -14.23
N ILE A 103 3.90 -11.39 -14.15
CA ILE A 103 3.25 -10.32 -14.91
C ILE A 103 4.16 -9.69 -15.95
N ALA A 104 5.48 -9.88 -15.83
CA ALA A 104 6.44 -9.43 -16.84
C ALA A 104 7.71 -10.31 -16.82
N ALA A 105 8.30 -10.51 -17.99
CA ALA A 105 9.61 -11.11 -18.17
C ALA A 105 10.45 -10.21 -19.09
N ARG A 106 11.68 -9.89 -18.68
CA ARG A 106 12.60 -9.07 -19.46
C ARG A 106 13.94 -9.76 -19.58
N PHE A 107 14.27 -10.21 -20.77
CA PHE A 107 15.57 -10.77 -21.09
C PHE A 107 16.60 -9.65 -21.33
N ARG A 108 17.80 -9.82 -20.79
CA ARG A 108 18.98 -8.98 -21.03
C ARG A 108 20.04 -9.81 -21.77
N PRO A 109 20.22 -9.58 -23.08
CA PRO A 109 21.14 -10.37 -23.90
C PRO A 109 22.60 -10.27 -23.45
N LEU A 110 23.04 -9.09 -23.00
CA LEU A 110 24.43 -8.82 -22.63
C LEU A 110 24.87 -9.57 -21.36
N SER A 111 23.95 -9.81 -20.43
CA SER A 111 24.21 -10.51 -19.18
C SER A 111 23.69 -11.95 -19.19
N ASN A 112 23.03 -12.37 -20.27
CA ASN A 112 22.30 -13.63 -20.37
C ASN A 112 21.41 -13.90 -19.13
N THR A 113 20.69 -12.86 -18.68
CA THR A 113 19.79 -12.96 -17.52
C THR A 113 18.38 -12.56 -17.90
N THR A 114 17.41 -13.17 -17.23
CA THR A 114 16.00 -12.79 -17.35
C THR A 114 15.50 -12.25 -16.01
N THR A 115 14.92 -11.05 -16.04
CA THR A 115 14.25 -10.47 -14.89
C THR A 115 12.76 -10.76 -14.97
N LEU A 116 12.23 -11.51 -14.01
CA LEU A 116 10.81 -11.81 -13.87
C LEU A 116 10.18 -10.88 -12.82
N THR A 117 9.05 -10.29 -13.15
CA THR A 117 8.22 -9.53 -12.20
C THR A 117 7.04 -10.39 -11.80
N VAL A 118 6.92 -10.70 -10.49
CA VAL A 118 5.83 -11.53 -9.95
C VAL A 118 4.95 -10.72 -9.00
N ARG A 119 3.64 -10.90 -9.11
CA ARG A 119 2.61 -10.17 -8.36
C ARG A 119 1.66 -11.13 -7.65
N GLY A 120 1.26 -10.81 -6.42
CA GLY A 120 0.38 -11.65 -5.61
C GLY A 120 -0.53 -10.86 -4.70
#